data_AF-A0A8J3TZG9-F1
#
_entry.id   AF-A0A8J3TZG9-F1
#
_cell.length_a   1.000
_cell.length_b   1.000
_cell.length_c   1.000
_cell.angle_alpha   90.00
_cell.angle_beta   90.00
_cell.angle_gamma   90.00
#
_symmetry.space_group_name_H-M   'P 1'
#
loop_
_entity.id
_entity.type
_entity.pdbx_description
1 polymer ?
#
loop_
_entity_poly.entity_id
_entity_poly.type
_entity_poly.pdbx_seq_one_letter_code
_entity_poly.pdbx_strand_id
1 'polypeptide(L)'
;MGDLAWHLQRFSEPAPDGLVFVGEKGAQLRRSNFTKVWAKALAKAGLPKIHVHDLRHTGNTLAAATGATLKELMTRMGHSSTKAATVYLHAARDRDRAIADAMGEIVKQGLGAKDDRDDPPLTETKIH
;
A
#
# COMPACT_ATOMS: atom_id res chain seq x y z
N MET A 1 -18.91 -11.92 16.45
CA MET A 1 -18.68 -12.98 15.45
C MET A 1 -17.81 -12.39 14.35
N GLY A 2 -16.74 -13.07 13.94
CA GLY A 2 -15.88 -12.55 12.86
C GLY A 2 -16.59 -12.51 11.52
N ASP A 3 -16.28 -11.52 10.69
CA ASP A 3 -16.93 -11.29 9.39
C ASP A 3 -16.94 -12.53 8.49
N LEU A 4 -15.88 -13.35 8.54
CA LEU A 4 -15.80 -14.60 7.78
C LEU A 4 -16.81 -15.64 8.25
N ALA A 5 -16.94 -15.86 9.56
CA ALA A 5 -17.88 -16.84 10.10
C ALA A 5 -19.33 -16.44 9.81
N TRP A 6 -19.63 -15.14 9.86
CA TRP A 6 -20.93 -14.61 9.49
C TRP A 6 -21.22 -14.78 7.99
N HIS A 7 -20.22 -14.52 7.13
CA HIS A 7 -20.35 -14.71 5.68
C HIS A 7 -20.62 -16.17 5.33
N LEU A 8 -19.85 -17.10 5.88
CA LEU A 8 -20.02 -18.53 5.63
C LEU A 8 -21.40 -19.03 6.07
N GLN A 9 -21.92 -18.54 7.20
CA GLN A 9 -23.26 -18.93 7.65
C GLN A 9 -24.39 -18.42 6.74
N ARG A 10 -24.20 -17.29 6.05
CA ARG A 10 -25.29 -16.57 5.39
C ARG A 10 -25.24 -16.61 3.87
N PHE A 11 -24.07 -16.81 3.28
CA PHE A 11 -23.86 -16.65 1.84
C PHE A 11 -23.05 -17.76 1.17
N SER A 12 -22.49 -18.73 1.91
CA SER A 12 -21.84 -19.89 1.29
C SER A 12 -22.76 -21.09 1.22
N GLU A 13 -22.40 -22.04 0.35
CA GLU A 13 -23.03 -23.35 0.36
C GLU A 13 -22.67 -24.12 1.64
N PRO A 14 -23.58 -24.97 2.16
CA PRO A 14 -23.37 -25.67 3.44
C PRO A 14 -22.41 -26.86 3.36
N ALA A 15 -21.98 -27.25 2.16
CA ALA A 15 -21.09 -28.40 1.94
C ALA A 15 -19.62 -28.04 2.24
N PRO A 16 -18.78 -29.00 2.68
CA PRO A 16 -17.35 -28.77 2.92
C PRO A 16 -16.56 -28.29 1.70
N ASP A 17 -16.98 -28.71 0.51
CA ASP A 17 -16.49 -28.30 -0.81
C ASP A 17 -17.39 -27.23 -1.47
N GLY A 18 -18.34 -26.70 -0.70
CA GLY A 18 -19.31 -25.72 -1.15
C GLY A 18 -18.67 -24.38 -1.51
N LEU A 19 -19.29 -23.68 -2.45
CA LEU A 19 -18.82 -22.38 -2.89
C LEU A 19 -18.96 -21.32 -1.79
N VAL A 20 -17.85 -20.63 -1.49
CA VAL A 20 -17.83 -19.48 -0.57
C VAL A 20 -18.56 -18.27 -1.16
N PHE A 21 -18.55 -18.14 -2.49
CA PHE A 21 -19.20 -17.05 -3.22
C PHE A 21 -20.17 -17.62 -4.25
N VAL A 22 -21.46 -17.50 -3.97
CA VAL A 22 -22.54 -17.88 -4.88
C VAL A 22 -23.12 -16.66 -5.59
N GLY A 23 -23.57 -16.83 -6.82
CA GLY A 23 -24.42 -15.87 -7.51
C GLY A 23 -25.83 -15.85 -6.93
N GLU A 24 -26.64 -14.86 -7.33
CA GLU A 24 -28.01 -14.64 -6.81
C GLU A 24 -28.93 -15.88 -6.85
N LYS A 25 -28.66 -16.84 -7.74
CA LYS A 25 -29.45 -18.08 -7.88
C LYS A 25 -28.83 -19.31 -7.21
N GLY A 26 -27.86 -19.13 -6.31
CA GLY A 26 -27.17 -20.25 -5.64
C GLY A 26 -26.27 -21.07 -6.55
N ALA A 27 -25.83 -20.50 -7.68
CA ALA A 27 -24.91 -21.14 -8.62
C ALA A 27 -23.59 -20.38 -8.66
N GLN A 28 -22.56 -20.97 -9.28
CA GLN A 28 -21.24 -20.35 -9.41
C GLN A 28 -21.31 -18.90 -9.91
N LEU A 29 -20.61 -18.00 -9.22
CA LEU A 29 -20.55 -16.60 -9.57
C LEU A 29 -19.87 -16.39 -10.93
N ARG A 30 -20.68 -16.08 -11.95
CA ARG A 30 -20.18 -15.78 -13.29
C ARG A 30 -19.54 -14.39 -13.35
N ARG A 31 -18.47 -14.26 -14.13
CA ARG A 31 -17.74 -12.99 -14.35
C ARG A 31 -18.64 -11.83 -14.78
N SER A 32 -19.60 -12.08 -15.67
CA SER A 32 -20.55 -11.05 -16.16
C SER A 32 -21.44 -10.50 -15.05
N ASN A 33 -21.87 -11.35 -14.11
CA ASN A 33 -22.66 -10.92 -12.95
C ASN A 33 -21.79 -10.20 -11.92
N PHE A 34 -20.56 -10.70 -11.70
CA PHE A 34 -19.60 -10.03 -10.83
C PHE A 34 -19.30 -8.60 -11.28
N THR A 35 -19.11 -8.36 -12.59
CA THR A 35 -18.88 -7.00 -13.11
C THR A 35 -20.01 -6.02 -12.74
N LYS A 36 -21.27 -6.46 -12.74
CA LYS A 36 -22.41 -5.62 -12.34
C LYS A 36 -22.38 -5.30 -10.84
N VAL A 37 -22.11 -6.32 -10.01
CA VAL A 37 -21.98 -6.15 -8.55
C VAL A 37 -20.81 -5.22 -8.23
N TRP A 38 -19.68 -5.39 -8.92
CA TRP A 38 -18.49 -4.54 -8.79
C TRP A 38 -18.79 -3.08 -9.14
N ALA A 39 -19.47 -2.83 -10.25
CA ALA A 39 -19.87 -1.47 -10.62
C ALA A 39 -20.76 -0.80 -9.56
N LYS A 40 -21.72 -1.55 -8.99
CA LYS A 40 -22.55 -1.06 -7.88
C LYS A 40 -21.72 -0.77 -6.63
N ALA A 41 -20.74 -1.61 -6.32
CA ALA A 41 -19.84 -1.41 -5.19
C ALA A 41 -18.99 -0.14 -5.35
N LEU A 42 -18.43 0.09 -6.53
CA LEU A 42 -17.69 1.32 -6.85
C LEU A 42 -18.56 2.57 -6.71
N ALA A 43 -19.79 2.54 -7.25
CA ALA A 43 -20.73 3.65 -7.13
C ALA A 43 -21.07 3.94 -5.66
N LYS A 44 -21.31 2.90 -4.84
CA LYS A 44 -21.58 3.05 -3.40
C LYS A 44 -20.37 3.59 -2.63
N ALA A 45 -19.15 3.25 -3.07
CA ALA A 45 -17.91 3.74 -2.48
C ALA A 45 -17.49 5.14 -3.00
N GLY A 46 -18.22 5.72 -3.96
CA GLY A 46 -17.85 6.99 -4.60
C GLY A 46 -16.56 6.92 -5.42
N LEU A 47 -16.17 5.72 -5.86
CA LEU A 47 -14.93 5.50 -6.61
C LEU A 47 -15.16 5.58 -8.13
N PRO A 48 -14.15 6.03 -8.89
CA PRO A 48 -14.20 5.95 -10.35
C PRO A 48 -14.21 4.49 -10.82
N LYS A 49 -14.46 4.29 -12.11
CA LYS A 49 -14.44 2.96 -12.72
C LYS A 49 -13.02 2.40 -12.73
N ILE A 50 -12.72 1.56 -11.75
CA ILE A 50 -11.48 0.78 -11.65
C ILE A 50 -11.77 -0.72 -11.83
N HIS A 51 -10.76 -1.49 -12.17
CA HIS A 51 -10.87 -2.94 -12.28
C HIS A 51 -10.68 -3.62 -10.92
N VAL A 52 -11.31 -4.77 -10.72
CA VAL A 52 -11.09 -5.56 -9.48
C VAL A 52 -9.62 -5.96 -9.29
N HIS A 53 -8.88 -6.15 -10.39
CA HIS A 53 -7.45 -6.46 -10.33
C HIS A 53 -6.62 -5.30 -9.78
N ASP A 54 -7.10 -4.06 -9.87
CA ASP A 54 -6.41 -2.90 -9.30
C ASP A 54 -6.33 -3.00 -7.77
N LEU A 55 -7.33 -3.62 -7.12
CA LEU A 55 -7.25 -3.92 -5.69
C LEU A 55 -6.09 -4.87 -5.36
N ARG A 56 -5.82 -5.85 -6.23
CA ARG A 56 -4.68 -6.76 -6.06
C ARG A 56 -3.36 -6.00 -6.21
N HIS A 57 -3.28 -5.09 -7.19
CA HIS A 57 -2.12 -4.21 -7.35
C HIS A 57 -1.90 -3.35 -6.10
N THR A 58 -2.95 -2.68 -5.61
CA THR A 58 -2.89 -1.89 -4.37
C THR A 58 -2.44 -2.73 -3.18
N GLY A 59 -3.01 -3.93 -2.99
CA GLY A 59 -2.65 -4.83 -1.91
C GLY A 59 -1.18 -5.27 -1.94
N ASN A 60 -0.62 -5.48 -3.13
CA ASN A 60 0.80 -5.83 -3.29
C ASN A 60 1.72 -4.64 -3.02
N THR A 61 1.36 -3.44 -3.50
CA THR A 61 2.10 -2.21 -3.20
C THR A 61 2.11 -1.94 -1.70
N LEU A 62 0.96 -2.09 -1.03
CA LEU A 62 0.87 -1.92 0.43
C LEU A 62 1.73 -2.94 1.18
N ALA A 63 1.69 -4.22 0.78
CA ALA A 63 2.53 -5.25 1.38
C ALA A 63 4.03 -4.98 1.16
N ALA A 64 4.42 -4.46 0.00
CA ALA A 64 5.83 -4.11 -0.25
C ALA A 64 6.26 -2.92 0.63
N ALA A 65 5.38 -1.94 0.83
CA ALA A 65 5.64 -0.78 1.67
C ALA A 65 5.77 -1.12 3.18
N THR A 66 5.31 -2.28 3.64
CA THR A 66 5.55 -2.73 5.03
C THR A 66 6.93 -3.35 5.23
N GLY A 67 7.81 -3.33 4.21
CA GLY A 67 9.13 -3.95 4.27
C GLY A 67 9.12 -5.47 4.04
N ALA A 68 8.06 -6.02 3.42
CA ALA A 68 8.00 -7.43 3.10
C ALA A 68 9.14 -7.84 2.16
N THR A 69 9.74 -9.00 2.42
CA THR A 69 10.76 -9.59 1.56
C THR A 69 10.17 -10.06 0.24
N LEU A 70 11.04 -10.27 -0.77
CA LEU A 70 10.63 -10.81 -2.06
C LEU A 70 9.88 -12.16 -1.93
N LYS A 71 10.34 -13.04 -1.03
CA LYS A 71 9.72 -14.35 -0.79
C LYS A 71 8.31 -14.20 -0.21
N GLU A 72 8.13 -13.33 0.78
CA GLU A 72 6.83 -13.06 1.40
C GLU A 72 5.85 -12.43 0.41
N LEU A 73 6.32 -11.50 -0.42
CA LEU A 73 5.53 -10.93 -1.52
C LEU A 73 5.10 -12.00 -2.52
N MET A 74 6.01 -12.86 -2.96
CA MET A 74 5.68 -13.95 -3.89
C MET A 74 4.64 -14.92 -3.31
N THR A 75 4.77 -15.30 -2.04
CA THR A 75 3.78 -16.13 -1.35
C THR A 75 2.41 -15.45 -1.32
N ARG A 76 2.36 -14.18 -0.93
CA ARG A 76 1.10 -13.40 -0.87
C ARG A 76 0.48 -13.21 -2.26
N MET A 77 1.31 -13.04 -3.28
CA MET A 77 0.90 -12.91 -4.67
C MET A 77 0.53 -14.25 -5.33
N GLY A 78 0.60 -15.38 -4.63
CA GLY A 78 0.19 -16.70 -5.14
C GLY A 78 0.89 -17.11 -6.42
N HIS A 79 2.16 -17.55 -6.31
CA HIS A 79 3.01 -18.02 -7.41
C HIS A 79 3.20 -17.02 -8.56
N SER A 80 3.06 -15.73 -8.30
CA SER A 80 3.48 -14.71 -9.28
C SER A 80 4.98 -14.80 -9.53
N SER A 81 5.42 -14.41 -10.72
CA SER A 81 6.84 -14.49 -11.08
C SER A 81 7.69 -13.60 -10.16
N THR A 82 8.94 -14.00 -9.95
CA THR A 82 9.94 -13.17 -9.25
C THR A 82 9.98 -11.76 -9.84
N LYS A 83 9.98 -11.65 -11.17
CA LYS A 83 9.94 -10.38 -11.90
C LYS A 83 8.76 -9.49 -11.47
N ALA A 84 7.57 -10.04 -11.34
CA ALA A 84 6.40 -9.28 -10.93
C ALA A 84 6.49 -8.78 -9.48
N ALA A 85 6.99 -9.62 -8.57
CA ALA A 85 7.17 -9.23 -7.16
C ALA A 85 8.26 -8.15 -7.01
N THR A 86 9.34 -8.26 -7.78
CA THR A 86 10.45 -7.29 -7.80
C THR A 86 10.00 -5.88 -8.18
N VAL A 87 9.01 -5.72 -9.07
CA VAL A 87 8.45 -4.40 -9.43
C VAL A 87 7.89 -3.68 -8.20
N TYR A 88 7.12 -4.37 -7.35
CA TYR A 88 6.56 -3.74 -6.15
C TYR A 88 7.61 -3.44 -5.10
N LEU A 89 8.59 -4.34 -4.94
CA LEU A 89 9.68 -4.14 -4.00
C LEU A 89 10.53 -2.90 -4.38
N HIS A 90 10.82 -2.71 -5.66
CA HIS A 90 11.53 -1.51 -6.12
C HIS A 90 10.69 -0.25 -5.91
N ALA A 91 9.41 -0.27 -6.28
CA ALA A 91 8.53 0.87 -6.06
C ALA A 91 8.45 1.29 -4.58
N ALA A 92 8.47 0.34 -3.64
CA ALA A 92 8.53 0.65 -2.21
C ALA A 92 9.86 1.30 -1.81
N ARG A 93 11.00 0.77 -2.29
CA ARG A 93 12.33 1.33 -1.99
C ARG A 93 12.52 2.74 -2.55
N ASP A 94 12.00 3.02 -3.74
CA ASP A 94 12.03 4.36 -4.33
C ASP A 94 11.22 5.35 -3.49
N ARG A 95 10.08 4.91 -2.94
CA ARG A 95 9.27 5.71 -2.02
C ARG A 95 9.97 5.97 -0.69
N ASP A 96 10.59 4.95 -0.10
CA ASP A 96 11.38 5.11 1.13
C ASP A 96 12.53 6.10 0.91
N ARG A 97 13.18 6.03 -0.26
CA ARG A 97 14.25 6.96 -0.61
C ARG A 97 13.74 8.40 -0.71
N ALA A 98 12.62 8.62 -1.40
CA ALA A 98 12.01 9.95 -1.51
C ALA A 98 11.60 10.53 -0.15
N ILE A 99 11.12 9.70 0.78
CA ILE A 99 10.80 10.12 2.15
C ILE A 99 12.08 10.52 2.89
N ALA A 100 13.14 9.70 2.81
CA ALA A 100 14.42 10.00 3.44
C ALA A 100 15.04 11.30 2.91
N ASP A 101 14.96 11.54 1.60
CA ASP A 101 15.45 12.77 0.99
C ASP A 101 14.63 13.99 1.48
N ALA A 102 13.30 13.89 1.54
CA ALA A 102 12.45 14.95 2.07
C ALA A 102 12.72 15.25 3.56
N MET A 103 12.94 14.22 4.38
CA MET A 103 13.34 14.39 5.78
C MET A 103 14.71 15.06 5.89
N GLY A 104 15.65 14.71 5.01
CA GLY A 104 16.96 15.34 4.92
C GLY A 104 16.87 16.85 4.66
N GLU A 105 15.99 17.28 3.76
CA GLU A 105 15.76 18.70 3.49
C GLU A 105 15.16 19.45 4.67
N ILE A 106 14.19 18.86 5.39
CA ILE A 106 13.62 19.45 6.62
C ILE A 106 14.70 19.64 7.68
N VAL A 107 15.57 18.64 7.87
CA VAL A 107 16.67 18.71 8.85
C VAL A 107 17.69 19.78 8.46
N LYS A 108 18.05 19.89 7.17
CA LYS A 108 18.95 20.96 6.68
C LYS A 108 18.38 22.35 6.94
N GLN A 109 17.09 22.56 6.69
CA GLN A 109 16.42 23.84 6.97
C GLN A 109 16.41 24.16 8.48
N GLY A 110 16.22 23.16 9.33
CA GLY A 110 16.28 23.34 10.79
C GLY A 110 17.69 23.62 11.34
N LEU A 111 18.73 23.06 10.71
CA LEU A 111 20.13 23.29 11.08
C LEU A 111 20.69 24.61 10.52
N GLY A 112 20.17 25.09 9.39
CA GLY A 112 20.55 26.38 8.79
C GLY A 112 20.03 27.61 9.54
N ALA A 113 19.20 27.44 10.58
CA ALA A 113 18.67 28.53 11.41
C ALA A 113 19.53 28.88 12.64
N LYS A 114 20.78 28.38 12.72
CA LYS A 114 21.72 28.70 13.81
C LYS A 114 23.13 28.98 13.26
N ASP A 115 23.30 30.12 12.60
CA ASP A 115 24.63 30.72 12.40
C ASP A 115 24.61 32.25 12.45
N ASP A 116 23.78 32.83 13.35
CA ASP A 116 23.75 34.28 13.62
C ASP A 116 24.41 34.59 14.98
N ARG A 117 25.58 33.99 15.25
CA ARG A 117 26.48 34.50 16.28
C ARG A 117 27.62 35.24 15.59
N ASP A 118 27.35 36.52 15.30
CA ASP A 118 28.36 37.55 15.07
C ASP A 118 29.31 37.57 16.27
N ASP A 119 30.43 36.83 16.19
CA ASP A 119 31.59 37.11 17.01
C ASP A 119 32.31 38.31 16.38
N PRO A 120 32.31 39.50 17.01
CA PRO A 120 33.02 40.64 16.48
C PRO A 120 34.54 40.38 16.51
N PRO A 121 35.31 40.94 15.54
CA PRO A 121 36.74 40.65 15.43
C PRO A 121 37.49 41.20 16.65
N LEU A 122 38.36 40.37 17.22
CA LEU A 122 39.29 40.77 18.28
C LEU A 122 40.25 41.84 17.71
N THR A 123 40.04 43.09 18.08
CA THR A 123 40.99 44.17 17.79
C THR A 123 42.21 44.03 18.68
N GLU A 124 43.37 43.78 18.06
CA GLU A 124 44.69 43.89 18.72
C GLU A 124 44.86 45.28 19.33
N THR A 125 44.88 45.36 20.66
CA THR A 125 45.34 46.55 21.37
C THR A 125 46.83 46.42 21.59
N LYS A 126 47.62 47.12 20.77
CA LYS A 126 49.02 47.45 21.09
C LYS A 126 49.01 48.30 22.35
N ILE A 127 49.60 47.78 23.42
CA ILE A 127 49.96 48.56 24.61
C ILE A 127 51.46 48.88 24.50
N HIS A 128 51.76 50.18 24.55
CA HIS A 128 53.11 50.74 24.66
C HIS A 128 53.66 50.58 26.08
#